data_AF-A0A2E8BBK2-F1
#
_entry.id   AF-A0A2E8BBK2-F1
#
_cell.length_a   1.000
_cell.length_b   1.000
_cell.length_c   1.000
_cell.angle_alpha   90.00
_cell.angle_beta   90.00
_cell.angle_gamma   90.00
#
_symmetry.space_group_name_H-M   'P 1'
#
loop_
_entity.id
_entity.type
_entity.pdbx_description
1 polymer ?
#
loop_
_entity_poly.entity_id
_entity_poly.type
_entity_poly.pdbx_seq_one_letter_code
_entity_poly.pdbx_strand_id
1 'polypeptide(L)'
;MRNVFLGVFLAFLALIPHVSASSIAKPTDFDITYLYPLLSALFVATLLWKFFVPRQLSALQVAFEIDDNLYEVHRLSRTIEDARSILQQGRVAFGVGLYMMGMLGVLLLIAELLFQPDTYFEPNLWIIGLFVLIPILISPWETMNAQLAGKGDTRIGATTIGTGIRRILTLGILVSATIITIVYGMNQNNGKVTPVWLAVTMLVFMAPTILAYGRIMGASWNMLLLNKWRTANGRRNPIDPDKPSFVNRLFSLLLVLFLITMPVTALNGIVTVFHVLYNDPNNAKDILNFGGIIGHSIYERIDLISEFLFHWEFIKSMPQFLSFYLSLNIAIVGLAFIFELTRNLILGGQTFGGMFGVTLDTPREIRTEEAAQGRQISFAFAGFSGYTVLLLILVCYKEFGDLMPFTTSLENKGFNEEMRLLATWMFIAVGNAVFLFTWLLSIAKLSPLRQIRFDLDPEERREGAVM
;
A
#
# COMPACT_ATOMS: atom_id res chain seq x y z
N MET A 1 33.98 7.26 -13.21
CA MET A 1 33.16 7.93 -12.16
C MET A 1 31.90 7.15 -11.78
N ARG A 2 31.13 6.56 -12.72
CA ARG A 2 29.92 5.77 -12.40
C ARG A 2 30.19 4.44 -11.65
N ASN A 3 31.32 3.79 -11.92
CA ASN A 3 31.70 2.53 -11.26
C ASN A 3 32.26 2.74 -9.84
N VAL A 4 32.81 3.92 -9.56
CA VAL A 4 33.31 4.29 -8.22
C VAL A 4 32.13 4.57 -7.28
N PHE A 5 31.05 5.16 -7.79
CA PHE A 5 29.83 5.41 -7.00
C PHE A 5 29.10 4.12 -6.63
N LEU A 6 29.06 3.14 -7.55
CA LEU A 6 28.52 1.80 -7.30
C LEU A 6 29.40 1.00 -6.34
N GLY A 7 30.73 1.10 -6.47
CA GLY A 7 31.68 0.49 -5.54
C GLY A 7 31.61 1.06 -4.13
N VAL A 8 31.42 2.38 -3.99
CA VAL A 8 31.24 3.05 -2.69
C VAL A 8 29.89 2.69 -2.06
N PHE A 9 28.82 2.59 -2.86
CA PHE A 9 27.50 2.17 -2.37
C PHE A 9 27.48 0.69 -1.92
N LEU A 10 28.15 -0.20 -2.66
CA LEU A 10 28.33 -1.61 -2.28
C LEU A 10 29.27 -1.79 -1.09
N ALA A 11 30.32 -0.96 -0.97
CA ALA A 11 31.19 -0.94 0.21
C ALA A 11 30.46 -0.43 1.45
N PHE A 12 29.51 0.49 1.31
CA PHE A 12 28.66 0.96 2.40
C PHE A 12 27.67 -0.13 2.88
N LEU A 13 27.16 -0.94 1.95
CA LEU A 13 26.34 -2.12 2.27
C LEU A 13 27.14 -3.23 2.95
N ALA A 14 28.43 -3.39 2.60
CA ALA A 14 29.34 -4.37 3.22
C ALA A 14 29.87 -3.95 4.60
N LEU A 15 29.70 -2.68 4.98
CA LEU A 15 30.05 -2.14 6.31
C LEU A 15 28.88 -2.19 7.30
N ILE A 16 27.72 -2.69 6.90
CA ILE A 16 26.61 -2.93 7.81
C ILE A 16 27.00 -4.15 8.66
N PRO A 17 27.18 -3.99 9.99
CA PRO A 17 27.50 -5.13 10.83
C PRO A 17 26.35 -6.14 10.74
N HIS A 18 26.69 -7.42 10.52
CA HIS A 18 25.76 -8.52 10.72
C HIS A 18 25.54 -8.66 12.23
N VAL A 19 24.49 -8.02 12.75
CA VAL A 19 24.18 -8.06 14.18
C VAL A 19 22.96 -8.95 14.43
N SER A 20 23.08 -9.78 15.46
CA SER A 20 22.04 -10.66 15.97
C SER A 20 21.67 -10.26 17.40
N ALA A 21 20.38 -10.43 17.72
CA ALA A 21 19.70 -10.27 19.01
C ALA A 21 19.43 -8.83 19.47
N SER A 22 18.26 -8.32 19.09
CA SER A 22 17.70 -7.06 19.59
C SER A 22 17.46 -7.13 21.11
N SER A 23 18.24 -6.38 21.87
CA SER A 23 18.01 -6.14 23.29
C SER A 23 17.04 -4.96 23.48
N ILE A 24 16.31 -4.89 24.60
CA ILE A 24 15.39 -3.79 24.91
C ILE A 24 15.92 -3.03 26.11
N ALA A 25 16.26 -1.75 25.92
CA ALA A 25 16.73 -0.86 26.98
C ALA A 25 15.55 -0.30 27.78
N LYS A 26 15.65 -0.40 29.11
CA LYS A 26 14.63 0.12 30.04
C LYS A 26 14.82 1.62 30.28
N PRO A 27 13.76 2.36 30.65
CA PRO A 27 13.83 3.80 30.91
C PRO A 27 14.82 4.24 32.00
N THR A 28 15.30 3.32 32.82
CA THR A 28 16.28 3.57 33.89
C THR A 28 17.69 3.83 33.37
N ASP A 29 18.03 3.34 32.17
CA ASP A 29 19.35 3.47 31.53
C ASP A 29 19.32 4.56 30.47
N PHE A 30 18.84 5.76 30.83
CA PHE A 30 18.62 6.84 29.86
C PHE A 30 19.95 7.43 29.35
N ASP A 31 20.21 7.24 28.07
CA ASP A 31 21.22 7.95 27.27
C ASP A 31 20.52 8.92 26.30
N ILE A 32 21.12 10.11 26.10
CA ILE A 32 20.63 11.11 25.14
C ILE A 32 20.55 10.54 23.71
N THR A 33 21.36 9.53 23.41
CA THR A 33 21.43 8.83 22.14
C THR A 33 20.09 8.16 21.77
N TYR A 34 19.30 7.70 22.75
CA TYR A 34 17.97 7.11 22.52
C TYR A 34 16.91 8.13 22.05
N LEU A 35 17.21 9.44 22.14
CA LEU A 35 16.32 10.49 21.67
C LEU A 35 16.50 10.79 20.18
N TYR A 36 17.63 10.42 19.58
CA TYR A 36 17.91 10.69 18.16
C TYR A 36 16.92 10.01 17.20
N PRO A 37 16.52 8.74 17.39
CA PRO A 37 15.49 8.12 16.56
C PRO A 37 14.17 8.88 16.59
N LEU A 38 13.72 9.30 17.78
CA LEU A 38 12.47 10.04 17.93
C LEU A 38 12.52 11.43 17.28
N LEU A 39 13.59 12.19 17.51
CA LEU A 39 13.73 13.53 16.95
C LEU A 39 13.87 13.50 15.43
N SER A 40 14.63 12.55 14.90
CA SER A 40 14.81 12.39 13.45
C SER A 40 13.49 11.97 12.78
N ALA A 41 12.74 11.02 13.36
CA ALA A 41 11.45 10.60 12.85
C ALA A 41 10.43 11.75 12.86
N LEU A 42 10.37 12.53 13.95
CA LEU A 42 9.50 13.71 14.04
C LEU A 42 9.89 14.79 13.03
N PHE A 43 11.18 15.04 12.85
CA PHE A 43 11.68 16.01 11.87
C PHE A 43 11.28 15.60 10.45
N VAL A 44 11.55 14.35 10.07
CA VAL A 44 11.19 13.82 8.74
C VAL A 44 9.68 13.81 8.55
N ALA A 45 8.90 13.37 9.54
CA ALA A 45 7.43 13.39 9.48
C ALA A 45 6.87 14.80 9.30
N THR A 46 7.48 15.81 9.94
CA THR A 46 7.10 17.22 9.78
C THR A 46 7.39 17.72 8.37
N LEU A 47 8.53 17.34 7.78
CA LEU A 47 8.86 17.66 6.39
C LEU A 47 7.86 17.00 5.43
N LEU A 48 7.51 15.74 5.67
CA LEU A 48 6.53 15.02 4.85
C LEU A 48 5.15 15.69 4.93
N TRP A 49 4.68 16.01 6.13
CA TRP A 49 3.40 16.70 6.32
C TRP A 49 3.36 18.07 5.64
N LYS A 50 4.41 18.89 5.82
CA LYS A 50 4.40 20.29 5.37
C LYS A 50 4.65 20.43 3.86
N PHE A 51 5.49 19.56 3.29
CA PHE A 51 5.96 19.72 1.91
C PHE A 51 5.54 18.58 1.00
N PHE A 52 5.65 17.32 1.45
CA PHE A 52 5.42 16.18 0.57
C PHE A 52 3.93 15.90 0.34
N VAL A 53 3.13 15.78 1.41
CA VAL A 53 1.69 15.45 1.33
C VAL A 53 0.93 16.47 0.46
N PRO A 54 1.07 17.80 0.67
CA PRO A 54 0.35 18.78 -0.14
C PRO A 54 0.81 18.76 -1.61
N ARG A 55 2.09 18.52 -1.86
CA ARG A 55 2.66 18.46 -3.21
C ARG A 55 2.22 17.20 -3.98
N GLN A 56 2.00 16.08 -3.31
CA GLN A 56 1.48 14.87 -3.96
C GLN A 56 -0.01 14.98 -4.31
N LEU A 57 -0.73 15.89 -3.64
CA LEU A 57 -2.13 16.21 -3.93
C LEU A 57 -2.29 17.48 -4.76
N SER A 58 -1.22 18.24 -5.02
CA SER A 58 -1.28 19.37 -5.96
C SER A 58 -1.29 18.82 -7.38
N ALA A 59 -2.49 18.68 -7.94
CA ALA A 59 -2.88 18.28 -9.31
C ALA A 59 -4.02 17.23 -9.31
N LEU A 60 -4.88 17.23 -8.29
CA LEU A 60 -6.11 16.44 -8.30
C LEU A 60 -6.98 16.81 -9.50
N GLN A 61 -7.47 15.79 -10.19
CA GLN A 61 -8.27 15.93 -11.41
C GLN A 61 -9.49 15.03 -11.35
N VAL A 62 -10.57 15.45 -12.00
CA VAL A 62 -11.81 14.68 -12.15
C VAL A 62 -12.15 14.61 -13.63
N ALA A 63 -12.45 13.42 -14.14
CA ALA A 63 -12.87 13.21 -15.53
C ALA A 63 -14.40 13.07 -15.64
N PHE A 64 -14.95 13.68 -16.69
CA PHE A 64 -16.39 13.75 -16.98
C PHE A 64 -16.70 13.26 -18.36
N GLU A 65 -17.58 12.29 -18.49
CA GLU A 65 -18.12 11.91 -19.78
C GLU A 65 -19.07 13.02 -20.29
N ILE A 66 -18.79 13.54 -21.49
CA ILE A 66 -19.61 14.56 -22.16
C ILE A 66 -20.28 13.99 -23.40
N ASP A 67 -19.58 13.10 -24.10
CA ASP A 67 -20.03 12.45 -25.32
C ASP A 67 -19.45 11.02 -25.38
N ASP A 68 -19.90 10.21 -26.33
CA ASP A 68 -19.46 8.83 -26.49
C ASP A 68 -17.92 8.74 -26.59
N ASN A 69 -17.29 8.19 -25.55
CA ASN A 69 -15.84 8.07 -25.40
C ASN A 69 -15.06 9.42 -25.35
N LEU A 70 -15.73 10.53 -25.03
CA LEU A 70 -15.08 11.84 -24.81
C LEU A 70 -15.25 12.28 -23.36
N TYR A 71 -14.11 12.44 -22.67
CA TYR A 71 -14.05 12.84 -21.29
C TYR A 71 -13.38 14.21 -21.14
N GLU A 72 -14.06 15.19 -20.52
CA GLU A 72 -13.44 16.45 -20.09
C GLU A 72 -12.79 16.27 -18.71
N VAL A 73 -11.55 16.72 -18.56
CA VAL A 73 -10.82 16.64 -17.30
C VAL A 73 -10.76 18.02 -16.66
N HIS A 74 -11.28 18.13 -15.44
CA HIS A 74 -11.23 19.35 -14.65
C HIS A 74 -10.19 19.23 -13.54
N ARG A 75 -9.37 20.26 -13.36
CA ARG A 75 -8.41 20.37 -12.26
C ARG A 75 -9.16 20.83 -10.99
N LEU A 76 -9.10 20.05 -9.92
CA LEU A 76 -9.64 20.42 -8.60
C LEU A 76 -8.66 21.28 -7.80
N SER A 77 -7.37 21.03 -7.97
CA SER A 77 -6.30 21.79 -7.30
C SER A 77 -5.26 22.19 -8.34
N ARG A 78 -4.97 23.49 -8.48
CA ARG A 78 -3.89 23.98 -9.35
C ARG A 78 -2.63 24.24 -8.55
N THR A 79 -2.79 24.71 -7.32
CA THR A 79 -1.68 25.12 -6.45
C THR A 79 -1.55 24.22 -5.22
N ILE A 80 -0.40 24.32 -4.55
CA ILE A 80 -0.16 23.68 -3.25
C ILE A 80 -1.09 24.28 -2.17
N GLU A 81 -1.48 25.55 -2.32
CA GLU A 81 -2.41 26.24 -1.40
C GLU A 81 -3.82 25.67 -1.51
N ASP A 82 -4.31 25.40 -2.73
CA ASP A 82 -5.58 24.71 -2.96
C ASP A 82 -5.56 23.30 -2.35
N ALA A 83 -4.46 22.56 -2.55
CA ALA A 83 -4.32 21.24 -1.94
C ALA A 83 -4.32 21.32 -0.40
N ARG A 84 -3.75 22.39 0.17
CA ARG A 84 -3.70 22.61 1.62
C ARG A 84 -5.07 22.97 2.21
N SER A 85 -5.88 23.75 1.52
CA SER A 85 -7.24 24.07 1.98
C SER A 85 -8.12 22.81 2.02
N ILE A 86 -8.03 21.96 1.00
CA ILE A 86 -8.72 20.65 0.95
C ILE A 86 -8.25 19.74 2.09
N LEU A 87 -6.94 19.70 2.36
CA LEU A 87 -6.35 18.90 3.44
C LEU A 87 -6.80 19.30 4.85
N GLN A 88 -7.12 20.58 5.05
CA GLN A 88 -7.54 21.12 6.36
C GLN A 88 -9.02 20.88 6.66
N GLN A 89 -9.81 20.40 5.71
CA GLN A 89 -11.21 20.04 5.95
C GLN A 89 -11.29 18.92 7.00
N GLY A 90 -12.17 19.05 7.99
CA GLY A 90 -12.12 18.22 9.20
C GLY A 90 -12.08 16.71 8.97
N ARG A 91 -12.85 16.19 8.01
CA ARG A 91 -12.85 14.75 7.67
C ARG A 91 -11.58 14.31 6.92
N VAL A 92 -10.99 15.19 6.11
CA VAL A 92 -9.73 14.95 5.40
C VAL A 92 -8.57 14.97 6.37
N ALA A 93 -8.51 15.98 7.25
CA ALA A 93 -7.49 16.11 8.27
C ALA A 93 -7.41 14.88 9.16
N PHE A 94 -8.56 14.27 9.52
CA PHE A 94 -8.60 13.00 10.24
C PHE A 94 -7.92 11.86 9.45
N GLY A 95 -8.29 11.65 8.18
CA GLY A 95 -7.73 10.56 7.38
C GLY A 95 -6.24 10.74 7.13
N VAL A 96 -5.80 11.95 6.81
CA VAL A 96 -4.38 12.27 6.61
C VAL A 96 -3.62 12.17 7.94
N GLY A 97 -4.25 12.54 9.07
CA GLY A 97 -3.71 12.33 10.41
C GLY A 97 -3.41 10.86 10.70
N LEU A 98 -4.35 9.95 10.42
CA LEU A 98 -4.13 8.49 10.55
C LEU A 98 -2.96 8.01 9.69
N TYR A 99 -2.88 8.49 8.45
CA TYR A 99 -1.74 8.19 7.58
C TYR A 99 -0.42 8.69 8.18
N MET A 100 -0.38 9.94 8.68
CA MET A 100 0.83 10.50 9.30
C MET A 100 1.22 9.78 10.59
N MET A 101 0.26 9.31 11.39
CA MET A 101 0.53 8.49 12.56
C MET A 101 1.22 7.19 12.14
N GLY A 102 0.64 6.46 11.20
CA GLY A 102 1.23 5.23 10.67
C GLY A 102 2.64 5.44 10.11
N MET A 103 2.82 6.51 9.34
CA MET A 103 4.12 6.93 8.81
C MET A 103 5.13 7.25 9.90
N LEU A 104 4.73 7.98 10.94
CA LEU A 104 5.61 8.34 12.04
C LEU A 104 6.05 7.09 12.82
N GLY A 105 5.13 6.15 13.08
CA GLY A 105 5.47 4.87 13.73
C GLY A 105 6.48 4.06 12.91
N VAL A 106 6.30 4.01 11.59
CA VAL A 106 7.23 3.36 10.66
C VAL A 106 8.59 4.08 10.61
N LEU A 107 8.58 5.41 10.48
CA LEU A 107 9.82 6.21 10.44
C LEU A 107 10.61 6.06 11.74
N LEU A 108 9.92 6.00 12.88
CA LEU A 108 10.54 5.78 14.18
C LEU A 108 11.16 4.38 14.25
N LEU A 109 10.46 3.34 13.79
CA LEU A 109 11.03 1.99 13.69
C LEU A 109 12.29 1.95 12.81
N ILE A 110 12.25 2.60 11.65
CA ILE A 110 13.40 2.69 10.74
C ILE A 110 14.54 3.49 11.39
N ALA A 111 14.22 4.57 12.11
CA ALA A 111 15.22 5.38 12.78
C ALA A 111 15.90 4.62 13.92
N GLU A 112 15.16 3.84 14.72
CA GLU A 112 15.74 2.94 15.74
C GLU A 112 16.78 2.00 15.10
N LEU A 113 16.40 1.34 14.01
CA LEU A 113 17.30 0.44 13.26
C LEU A 113 18.52 1.16 12.66
N LEU A 114 18.37 2.42 12.24
CA LEU A 114 19.43 3.17 11.60
C LEU A 114 20.48 3.66 12.61
N PHE A 115 20.03 4.14 13.78
CA PHE A 115 20.93 4.72 14.78
C PHE A 115 21.50 3.66 15.73
N GLN A 116 20.69 2.70 16.18
CA GLN A 116 21.10 1.66 17.13
C GLN A 116 20.41 0.33 16.80
N PRO A 117 20.93 -0.45 15.83
CA PRO A 117 20.32 -1.70 15.40
C PRO A 117 20.25 -2.77 16.51
N ASP A 118 21.07 -2.63 17.55
CA ASP A 118 21.28 -3.66 18.58
C ASP A 118 20.33 -3.51 19.78
N THR A 119 19.81 -2.30 19.99
CA THR A 119 19.05 -1.95 21.20
C THR A 119 17.89 -1.05 20.86
N TYR A 120 16.68 -1.49 21.22
CA TYR A 120 15.48 -0.66 21.12
C TYR A 120 15.17 0.03 22.43
N PHE A 121 14.82 1.31 22.36
CA PHE A 121 14.37 2.03 23.55
C PHE A 121 12.89 1.71 23.85
N GLU A 122 12.59 1.17 25.03
CA GLU A 122 11.24 0.72 25.40
C GLU A 122 10.15 1.80 25.21
N PRO A 123 10.33 3.07 25.63
CA PRO A 123 9.36 4.13 25.34
C PRO A 123 9.12 4.37 23.85
N ASN A 124 10.16 4.29 23.01
CA ASN A 124 10.01 4.46 21.56
C ASN A 124 9.21 3.29 20.97
N LEU A 125 9.39 2.06 21.47
CA LEU A 125 8.57 0.91 21.08
C LEU A 125 7.09 1.10 21.42
N TRP A 126 6.75 1.68 22.58
CA TRP A 126 5.37 2.02 22.93
C TRP A 126 4.77 3.08 21.99
N ILE A 127 5.55 4.11 21.64
CA ILE A 127 5.13 5.14 20.67
C ILE A 127 4.90 4.52 19.29
N ILE A 128 5.84 3.70 18.81
CA ILE A 128 5.71 2.94 17.56
C ILE A 128 4.42 2.12 17.61
N GLY A 129 4.23 1.31 18.65
CA GLY A 129 3.06 0.47 18.84
C GLY A 129 1.76 1.27 18.78
N LEU A 130 1.67 2.39 19.50
CA LEU A 130 0.49 3.25 19.51
C LEU A 130 0.19 3.81 18.11
N PHE A 131 1.19 4.37 17.44
CA PHE A 131 1.03 5.03 16.13
C PHE A 131 0.82 4.06 14.96
N VAL A 132 1.23 2.81 15.13
CA VAL A 132 0.95 1.72 14.19
C VAL A 132 -0.43 1.13 14.42
N LEU A 133 -0.79 0.83 15.68
CA LEU A 133 -2.02 0.12 16.00
C LEU A 133 -3.26 0.96 15.72
N ILE A 134 -3.23 2.27 15.99
CA ILE A 134 -4.38 3.15 15.77
C ILE A 134 -4.84 3.13 14.29
N PRO A 135 -3.98 3.38 13.29
CA PRO A 135 -4.36 3.26 11.88
C PRO A 135 -4.83 1.85 11.50
N ILE A 136 -4.18 0.80 12.01
CA ILE A 136 -4.56 -0.60 11.73
C ILE A 136 -5.97 -0.88 12.22
N LEU A 137 -6.36 -0.40 13.40
CA LEU A 137 -7.68 -0.64 13.97
C LEU A 137 -8.77 0.21 13.31
N ILE A 138 -8.47 1.45 12.95
CA ILE A 138 -9.46 2.38 12.39
C ILE A 138 -9.71 2.12 10.89
N SER A 139 -8.68 1.70 10.15
CA SER A 139 -8.72 1.52 8.69
C SER A 139 -9.86 0.61 8.21
N PRO A 140 -10.04 -0.62 8.73
CA PRO A 140 -11.10 -1.51 8.26
C PRO A 140 -12.49 -1.00 8.57
N TRP A 141 -12.65 -0.34 9.71
CA TRP A 141 -13.93 0.25 10.10
C TRP A 141 -14.33 1.41 9.18
N GLU A 142 -13.41 2.34 8.91
CA GLU A 142 -13.66 3.46 7.98
C GLU A 142 -13.92 2.95 6.57
N THR A 143 -13.15 1.96 6.12
CA THR A 143 -13.30 1.38 4.78
C THR A 143 -14.64 0.65 4.64
N MET A 144 -15.06 -0.11 5.64
CA MET A 144 -16.35 -0.82 5.61
C MET A 144 -17.53 0.16 5.64
N ASN A 145 -17.47 1.18 6.50
CA ASN A 145 -18.49 2.21 6.57
C ASN A 145 -18.62 2.98 5.24
N ALA A 146 -17.51 3.31 4.58
CA ALA A 146 -17.54 3.98 3.29
C ALA A 146 -18.08 3.08 2.17
N GLN A 147 -17.70 1.80 2.14
CA GLN A 147 -18.21 0.86 1.13
C GLN A 147 -19.70 0.58 1.27
N LEU A 148 -20.23 0.54 2.50
CA LEU A 148 -21.65 0.31 2.78
C LEU A 148 -22.51 1.57 2.66
N ALA A 149 -21.92 2.76 2.75
CA ALA A 149 -22.65 4.01 2.54
C ALA A 149 -23.21 4.11 1.11
N GLY A 150 -22.54 3.52 0.12
CA GLY A 150 -23.00 3.45 -1.27
C GLY A 150 -23.10 4.82 -1.97
N LYS A 151 -23.35 4.79 -3.29
CA LYS A 151 -23.69 5.99 -4.08
C LYS A 151 -25.08 6.49 -3.65
N GLY A 152 -25.15 7.49 -2.77
CA GLY A 152 -26.45 8.11 -2.46
C GLY A 152 -26.65 8.78 -1.11
N ASP A 153 -25.64 8.95 -0.26
CA ASP A 153 -25.77 9.77 0.97
C ASP A 153 -26.09 11.28 0.66
N THR A 154 -26.18 11.67 -0.63
CA THR A 154 -26.70 12.96 -1.12
C THR A 154 -28.23 12.98 -1.32
N ARG A 155 -28.96 11.87 -1.10
CA ARG A 155 -30.43 11.94 -1.03
C ARG A 155 -30.85 12.65 0.25
N ILE A 156 -31.54 13.79 0.08
CA ILE A 156 -32.29 14.54 1.09
C ILE A 156 -32.96 13.56 2.08
N GLY A 157 -32.38 13.39 3.28
CA GLY A 157 -32.88 12.46 4.29
C GLY A 157 -31.85 11.69 5.14
N ALA A 158 -30.54 11.76 4.85
CA ALA A 158 -29.53 11.16 5.73
C ALA A 158 -29.40 11.96 7.05
N THR A 159 -30.18 11.57 8.06
CA THR A 159 -30.08 12.15 9.39
C THR A 159 -28.74 11.78 10.05
N THR A 160 -28.14 12.69 10.82
CA THR A 160 -26.91 12.45 11.60
C THR A 160 -27.02 11.18 12.46
N ILE A 161 -28.24 10.85 12.91
CA ILE A 161 -28.58 9.65 13.67
C ILE A 161 -28.41 8.39 12.81
N GLY A 162 -28.90 8.37 11.56
CA GLY A 162 -28.75 7.24 10.65
C GLY A 162 -27.28 6.92 10.33
N THR A 163 -26.46 7.95 10.14
CA THR A 163 -25.00 7.80 9.93
C THR A 163 -24.29 7.25 11.16
N GLY A 164 -24.69 7.69 12.37
CA GLY A 164 -24.18 7.18 13.64
C GLY A 164 -24.53 5.70 13.88
N ILE A 165 -25.79 5.33 13.66
CA ILE A 165 -26.26 3.94 13.80
C ILE A 165 -25.53 3.02 12.81
N ARG A 166 -25.38 3.44 11.54
CA ARG A 166 -24.63 2.68 10.54
C ARG A 166 -23.20 2.42 11.02
N ARG A 167 -22.50 3.44 11.51
CA ARG A 167 -21.12 3.32 12.01
C ARG A 167 -20.98 2.37 13.19
N ILE A 168 -21.94 2.37 14.11
CA ILE A 168 -21.96 1.42 15.24
C ILE A 168 -22.21 0.00 14.74
N LEU A 169 -23.16 -0.16 13.82
CA LEU A 169 -23.50 -1.47 13.23
C LEU A 169 -22.33 -2.04 12.43
N THR A 170 -21.62 -1.22 11.64
CA THR A 170 -20.42 -1.68 10.93
C THR A 170 -19.33 -2.10 11.92
N LEU A 171 -19.08 -1.32 12.97
CA LEU A 171 -18.12 -1.73 14.00
C LEU A 171 -18.54 -3.06 14.66
N GLY A 172 -19.83 -3.21 14.98
CA GLY A 172 -20.39 -4.42 15.57
C GLY A 172 -20.21 -5.65 14.68
N ILE A 173 -20.48 -5.54 13.37
CA ILE A 173 -20.26 -6.62 12.40
C ILE A 173 -18.78 -6.99 12.32
N LEU A 174 -17.89 -5.99 12.23
CA LEU A 174 -16.45 -6.21 12.13
C LEU A 174 -15.90 -6.96 13.35
N VAL A 175 -16.26 -6.49 14.54
CA VAL A 175 -15.84 -7.11 15.81
C VAL A 175 -16.45 -8.51 15.95
N SER A 176 -17.72 -8.68 15.61
CA SER A 176 -18.39 -9.99 15.66
C SER A 176 -17.74 -11.01 14.73
N ALA A 177 -17.47 -10.64 13.47
CA ALA A 177 -16.79 -11.50 12.51
C ALA A 177 -15.38 -11.91 12.98
N THR A 178 -14.66 -10.96 13.59
CA THR A 178 -13.33 -11.20 14.17
C THR A 178 -13.41 -12.18 15.34
N ILE A 179 -14.35 -11.98 16.27
CA ILE A 179 -14.55 -12.87 17.42
C ILE A 179 -14.96 -14.28 16.97
N ILE A 180 -15.90 -14.39 16.03
CA ILE A 180 -16.34 -15.69 15.48
C ILE A 180 -15.15 -16.45 14.90
N THR A 181 -14.27 -15.77 14.18
CA THR A 181 -13.08 -16.38 13.57
C THR A 181 -12.10 -16.89 14.64
N ILE A 182 -11.84 -16.10 15.69
CA ILE A 182 -10.98 -16.52 16.81
C ILE A 182 -11.58 -17.73 17.52
N VAL A 183 -12.87 -17.67 17.87
CA VAL A 183 -13.55 -18.75 18.62
C VAL A 183 -13.59 -20.02 17.79
N TYR A 184 -13.86 -19.92 16.49
CA TYR A 184 -13.81 -21.06 15.59
C TYR A 184 -12.40 -21.67 15.52
N GLY A 185 -11.36 -20.83 15.42
CA GLY A 185 -9.97 -21.28 15.44
C GLY A 185 -9.54 -21.93 16.76
N MET A 186 -10.05 -21.44 17.90
CA MET A 186 -9.81 -22.04 19.22
C MET A 186 -10.51 -23.40 19.35
N ASN A 187 -11.76 -23.51 18.87
CA ASN A 187 -12.53 -24.76 18.95
C ASN A 187 -11.86 -25.89 18.15
N GLN A 188 -11.24 -25.57 17.01
CA GLN A 188 -10.53 -26.56 16.19
C GLN A 188 -9.19 -27.02 16.81
N ASN A 189 -8.61 -26.23 17.73
CA ASN A 189 -7.26 -26.47 18.27
C ASN A 189 -7.24 -26.70 19.79
N ASN A 190 -8.22 -27.46 20.31
CA ASN A 190 -8.31 -27.80 21.74
C ASN A 190 -8.26 -26.57 22.67
N GLY A 191 -8.90 -25.46 22.26
CA GLY A 191 -8.95 -24.21 23.03
C GLY A 191 -7.71 -23.33 22.95
N LYS A 192 -6.69 -23.68 22.14
CA LYS A 192 -5.48 -22.87 21.95
C LYS A 192 -5.58 -22.01 20.68
N VAL A 193 -5.11 -20.77 20.76
CA VAL A 193 -4.98 -19.88 19.60
C VAL A 193 -3.66 -20.21 18.89
N THR A 194 -3.73 -20.84 17.72
CA THR A 194 -2.55 -21.09 16.88
C THR A 194 -2.16 -19.85 16.09
N PRO A 195 -0.87 -19.68 15.71
CA PRO A 195 -0.40 -18.58 14.87
C PRO A 195 -1.17 -18.41 13.55
N VAL A 196 -1.50 -19.51 12.87
CA VAL A 196 -2.25 -19.50 11.61
C VAL A 196 -3.64 -18.90 11.81
N TRP A 197 -4.38 -19.33 12.83
CA TRP A 197 -5.72 -18.79 13.13
C TRP A 197 -5.68 -17.33 13.61
N LEU A 198 -4.58 -16.90 14.22
CA LEU A 198 -4.38 -15.48 14.54
C LEU A 198 -4.18 -14.67 13.25
N ALA A 199 -3.36 -15.16 12.32
CA ALA A 199 -3.20 -14.52 11.01
C ALA A 199 -4.53 -14.46 10.23
N VAL A 200 -5.30 -15.55 10.21
CA VAL A 200 -6.66 -15.59 9.60
C VAL A 200 -7.61 -14.60 10.27
N THR A 201 -7.58 -14.49 11.60
CA THR A 201 -8.37 -13.51 12.34
C THR A 201 -8.02 -12.08 11.92
N MET A 202 -6.73 -11.76 11.85
CA MET A 202 -6.29 -10.45 11.40
C MET A 202 -6.66 -10.19 9.93
N LEU A 203 -6.65 -11.22 9.08
CA LEU A 203 -7.13 -11.11 7.69
C LEU A 203 -8.62 -10.78 7.63
N VAL A 204 -9.44 -11.46 8.44
CA VAL A 204 -10.89 -11.17 8.51
C VAL A 204 -11.13 -9.75 9.00
N PHE A 205 -10.39 -9.31 10.02
CA PHE A 205 -10.47 -7.93 10.50
C PHE A 205 -10.06 -6.91 9.43
N MET A 206 -8.98 -7.17 8.68
CA MET A 206 -8.49 -6.29 7.61
C MET A 206 -9.23 -6.46 6.27
N ALA A 207 -10.15 -7.43 6.17
CA ALA A 207 -10.81 -7.80 4.92
C ALA A 207 -11.49 -6.62 4.21
N PRO A 208 -12.23 -5.72 4.89
CA PRO A 208 -12.84 -4.57 4.20
C PRO A 208 -11.81 -3.72 3.47
N THR A 209 -10.68 -3.41 4.12
CA THR A 209 -9.60 -2.62 3.54
C THR A 209 -8.92 -3.34 2.39
N ILE A 210 -8.59 -4.62 2.57
CA ILE A 210 -7.96 -5.45 1.53
C ILE A 210 -8.87 -5.53 0.28
N LEU A 211 -10.18 -5.72 0.50
CA LEU A 211 -11.17 -5.77 -0.56
C LEU A 211 -11.26 -4.44 -1.32
N ALA A 212 -11.36 -3.31 -0.61
CA ALA A 212 -11.39 -2.00 -1.25
C ALA A 212 -10.13 -1.76 -2.08
N TYR A 213 -8.96 -1.99 -1.49
CA TYR A 213 -7.68 -1.77 -2.15
C TYR A 213 -7.52 -2.62 -3.41
N GLY A 214 -7.72 -3.94 -3.31
CA GLY A 214 -7.61 -4.86 -4.45
C GLY A 214 -8.62 -4.54 -5.56
N ARG A 215 -9.86 -4.16 -5.22
CA ARG A 215 -10.88 -3.77 -6.20
C ARG A 215 -10.55 -2.47 -6.92
N ILE A 216 -10.13 -1.43 -6.19
CA ILE A 216 -9.77 -0.13 -6.78
C ILE A 216 -8.55 -0.30 -7.68
N MET A 217 -7.52 -1.00 -7.21
CA MET A 217 -6.33 -1.20 -8.02
C MET A 217 -6.62 -2.04 -9.26
N GLY A 218 -7.29 -3.19 -9.12
CA GLY A 218 -7.54 -4.08 -10.25
C GLY A 218 -8.45 -3.47 -11.32
N ALA A 219 -9.48 -2.73 -10.92
CA ALA A 219 -10.36 -2.05 -11.87
C ALA A 219 -9.72 -0.82 -12.54
N SER A 220 -8.74 -0.17 -11.92
CA SER A 220 -8.01 0.93 -12.58
C SER A 220 -6.72 0.54 -13.28
N TRP A 221 -6.29 -0.71 -13.16
CA TRP A 221 -5.00 -1.16 -13.68
C TRP A 221 -4.81 -0.82 -15.16
N ASN A 222 -5.83 -1.01 -16.00
CA ASN A 222 -5.77 -0.68 -17.43
C ASN A 222 -5.49 0.80 -17.67
N MET A 223 -6.18 1.67 -16.93
CA MET A 223 -6.07 3.12 -17.02
C MET A 223 -4.68 3.57 -16.52
N LEU A 224 -4.24 3.04 -15.38
CA LEU A 224 -2.92 3.33 -14.82
C LEU A 224 -1.80 2.91 -15.78
N LEU A 225 -1.87 1.71 -16.35
CA LEU A 225 -0.87 1.22 -17.29
C LEU A 225 -0.81 2.09 -18.55
N LEU A 226 -1.97 2.40 -19.15
CA LEU A 226 -2.03 3.26 -20.34
C LEU A 226 -1.48 4.67 -20.06
N ASN A 227 -1.85 5.26 -18.92
CA ASN A 227 -1.40 6.59 -18.55
C ASN A 227 0.10 6.65 -18.26
N LYS A 228 0.62 5.72 -17.45
CA LYS A 228 2.06 5.68 -17.15
C LYS A 228 2.89 5.32 -18.38
N TRP A 229 2.36 4.51 -19.30
CA TRP A 229 2.99 4.27 -20.61
C TRP A 229 3.03 5.53 -21.47
N ARG A 230 1.96 6.34 -21.48
CA ARG A 230 1.96 7.65 -22.15
C ARG A 230 2.98 8.60 -21.51
N THR A 231 3.07 8.66 -20.18
CA THR A 231 4.06 9.49 -19.46
C THR A 231 5.49 9.06 -19.77
N ALA A 232 5.78 7.75 -19.75
CA ALA A 232 7.11 7.22 -20.11
C ALA A 232 7.54 7.66 -21.52
N ASN A 233 6.57 7.69 -22.45
CA ASN A 233 6.75 8.18 -23.82
C ASN A 233 6.74 9.72 -23.96
N GLY A 234 6.63 10.47 -22.86
CA GLY A 234 6.68 11.94 -22.86
C GLY A 234 5.36 12.63 -23.22
N ARG A 235 4.24 11.89 -23.26
CA ARG A 235 2.91 12.45 -23.57
C ARG A 235 2.16 12.83 -22.29
N ARG A 236 1.38 13.91 -22.34
CA ARG A 236 0.46 14.33 -21.26
C ARG A 236 -0.66 13.29 -21.08
N ASN A 237 -1.19 13.17 -19.86
CA ASN A 237 -2.31 12.28 -19.57
C ASN A 237 -3.24 12.88 -18.48
N PRO A 238 -4.43 12.28 -18.23
CA PRO A 238 -5.41 12.77 -17.24
C PRO A 238 -5.00 12.71 -15.76
N ILE A 239 -3.90 12.01 -15.44
CA ILE A 239 -3.34 11.90 -14.09
C ILE A 239 -2.15 12.87 -13.92
N ASP A 240 -1.38 13.07 -15.00
CA ASP A 240 -0.17 13.88 -15.13
C ASP A 240 -0.35 14.86 -16.32
N PRO A 241 -0.97 16.03 -16.09
CA PRO A 241 -1.41 16.92 -17.16
C PRO A 241 -0.26 17.78 -17.71
N ASP A 242 0.76 18.02 -16.88
CA ASP A 242 1.93 18.80 -17.25
C ASP A 242 2.94 17.93 -18.03
N LYS A 243 3.79 18.55 -18.84
CA LYS A 243 4.81 17.80 -19.61
C LYS A 243 5.77 17.10 -18.64
N PRO A 244 5.94 15.76 -18.72
CA PRO A 244 6.73 15.05 -17.74
C PRO A 244 8.23 15.36 -17.90
N SER A 245 8.87 15.68 -16.77
CA SER A 245 10.32 15.81 -16.70
C SER A 245 11.01 14.47 -17.00
N PHE A 246 12.29 14.48 -17.35
CA PHE A 246 13.07 13.25 -17.59
C PHE A 246 12.99 12.27 -16.39
N VAL A 247 13.03 12.79 -15.17
CA VAL A 247 12.92 11.99 -13.94
C VAL A 247 11.53 11.35 -13.83
N ASN A 248 10.47 12.11 -14.11
CA ASN A 248 9.10 11.59 -14.08
C ASN A 248 8.87 10.53 -15.16
N ARG A 249 9.54 10.65 -16.32
CA ARG A 249 9.49 9.62 -17.37
C ARG A 249 10.16 8.32 -16.92
N LEU A 250 11.32 8.41 -16.28
CA LEU A 250 12.02 7.24 -15.74
C LEU A 250 11.21 6.55 -14.63
N PHE A 251 10.67 7.34 -13.70
CA PHE A 251 9.80 6.82 -12.64
C PHE A 251 8.53 6.18 -13.21
N SER A 252 7.92 6.79 -14.21
CA SER A 252 6.76 6.22 -14.91
C SER A 252 7.09 4.93 -15.63
N LEU A 253 8.26 4.83 -16.28
CA LEU A 253 8.71 3.61 -16.94
C LEU A 253 8.91 2.47 -15.93
N LEU A 254 9.51 2.79 -14.78
CA LEU A 254 9.66 1.86 -13.67
C LEU A 254 8.30 1.42 -13.12
N LEU A 255 7.33 2.34 -12.97
CA LEU A 255 5.96 1.99 -12.59
C LEU A 255 5.24 1.12 -13.64
N VAL A 256 5.47 1.34 -14.94
CA VAL A 256 4.91 0.46 -15.98
C VAL A 256 5.48 -0.94 -15.84
N LEU A 257 6.79 -1.09 -15.64
CA LEU A 257 7.40 -2.40 -15.43
C LEU A 257 6.75 -3.11 -14.24
N PHE A 258 6.55 -2.42 -13.12
CA PHE A 258 5.84 -2.95 -11.97
C PHE A 258 4.39 -3.33 -12.27
N LEU A 259 3.64 -2.49 -12.99
CA LEU A 259 2.25 -2.77 -13.36
C LEU A 259 2.12 -3.98 -14.27
N ILE A 260 3.06 -4.17 -15.20
CA ILE A 260 3.08 -5.33 -16.12
C ILE A 260 3.42 -6.62 -15.38
N THR A 261 4.36 -6.59 -14.42
CA THR A 261 4.75 -7.79 -13.65
C THR A 261 3.74 -8.15 -12.56
N MET A 262 2.90 -7.20 -12.14
CA MET A 262 1.97 -7.37 -11.03
C MET A 262 0.99 -8.56 -11.16
N PRO A 263 0.34 -8.84 -12.31
CA PRO A 263 -0.52 -10.02 -12.43
C PRO A 263 0.24 -11.34 -12.23
N VAL A 264 1.50 -11.40 -12.69
CA VAL A 264 2.35 -12.59 -12.57
C VAL A 264 2.77 -12.80 -11.11
N THR A 265 3.19 -11.73 -10.42
CA THR A 265 3.52 -11.81 -8.99
C THR A 265 2.31 -12.13 -8.14
N ALA A 266 1.13 -11.64 -8.53
CA ALA A 266 -0.13 -11.96 -7.87
C ALA A 266 -0.48 -13.45 -7.97
N LEU A 267 -0.33 -14.04 -9.16
CA LEU A 267 -0.52 -15.48 -9.36
C LEU A 267 0.48 -16.29 -8.54
N ASN A 268 1.76 -15.91 -8.58
CA ASN A 268 2.80 -16.57 -7.79
C ASN A 268 2.47 -16.58 -6.29
N GLY A 269 1.99 -15.46 -5.73
CA GLY A 269 1.65 -15.39 -4.31
C GLY A 269 0.47 -16.28 -3.91
N ILE A 270 -0.58 -16.34 -4.74
CA ILE A 270 -1.73 -17.21 -4.48
C ILE A 270 -1.33 -18.68 -4.53
N VAL A 271 -0.63 -19.09 -5.60
CA VAL A 271 -0.21 -20.49 -5.77
C VAL A 271 0.79 -20.90 -4.69
N THR A 272 1.69 -20.00 -4.27
CA THR A 272 2.64 -20.25 -3.18
C THR A 272 1.91 -20.54 -1.87
N VAL A 273 0.96 -19.70 -1.46
CA VAL A 273 0.19 -19.91 -0.22
C VAL A 273 -0.64 -21.18 -0.29
N PHE A 274 -1.28 -21.44 -1.44
CA PHE A 274 -2.06 -22.68 -1.61
C PHE A 274 -1.17 -23.92 -1.52
N HIS A 275 0.00 -23.90 -2.15
CA HIS A 275 0.96 -25.00 -2.10
C HIS A 275 1.46 -25.25 -0.68
N VAL A 276 1.84 -24.20 0.06
CA VAL A 276 2.34 -24.36 1.44
C VAL A 276 1.24 -24.83 2.39
N LEU A 277 0.02 -24.28 2.29
CA LEU A 277 -1.07 -24.65 3.20
C LEU A 277 -1.68 -26.03 2.92
N TYR A 278 -1.73 -26.46 1.65
CA TYR A 278 -2.43 -27.69 1.26
C TYR A 278 -1.49 -28.86 1.01
N ASN A 279 -0.33 -28.63 0.40
CA ASN A 279 0.62 -29.70 0.08
C ASN A 279 1.69 -29.90 1.16
N ASP A 280 1.81 -28.97 2.11
CA ASP A 280 2.76 -29.01 3.24
C ASP A 280 4.17 -29.50 2.85
N PRO A 281 4.86 -28.79 1.94
CA PRO A 281 6.12 -29.26 1.40
C PRO A 281 7.25 -29.10 2.42
N ASN A 282 8.17 -30.08 2.48
CA ASN A 282 9.31 -30.05 3.42
C ASN A 282 10.23 -28.82 3.27
N ASN A 283 10.21 -28.15 2.11
CA ASN A 283 10.95 -26.92 1.79
C ASN A 283 10.08 -25.65 1.88
N ALA A 284 8.96 -25.67 2.61
CA ALA A 284 8.05 -24.53 2.75
C ALA A 284 8.77 -23.23 3.16
N LYS A 285 9.71 -23.32 4.12
CA LYS A 285 10.52 -22.18 4.59
C LYS A 285 11.31 -21.53 3.44
N ASP A 286 11.99 -22.35 2.64
CA ASP A 286 12.82 -21.86 1.52
C ASP A 286 11.95 -21.27 0.42
N ILE A 287 10.83 -21.91 0.09
CA ILE A 287 9.87 -21.40 -0.89
C ILE A 287 9.38 -20.00 -0.49
N LEU A 288 9.00 -19.81 0.77
CA LEU A 288 8.50 -18.52 1.25
C LEU A 288 9.60 -17.45 1.36
N ASN A 289 10.84 -17.85 1.65
CA ASN A 289 11.98 -16.93 1.72
C ASN A 289 12.44 -16.45 0.35
N PHE A 290 12.53 -17.34 -0.65
CA PHE A 290 13.08 -17.02 -1.97
C PHE A 290 12.10 -16.37 -2.95
N GLY A 291 11.00 -15.78 -2.49
CA GLY A 291 10.04 -15.09 -3.37
C GLY A 291 8.96 -16.00 -3.95
N GLY A 292 8.61 -17.07 -3.24
CA GLY A 292 7.55 -18.01 -3.62
C GLY A 292 8.03 -19.09 -4.57
N ILE A 293 7.09 -19.84 -5.15
CA ILE A 293 7.40 -20.99 -6.02
C ILE A 293 8.27 -20.58 -7.21
N ILE A 294 7.97 -19.44 -7.85
CA ILE A 294 8.78 -18.96 -8.98
C ILE A 294 10.21 -18.67 -8.53
N GLY A 295 10.38 -17.93 -7.43
CA GLY A 295 11.70 -17.54 -6.97
C GLY A 295 12.52 -18.71 -6.43
N HIS A 296 11.89 -19.67 -5.76
CA HIS A 296 12.54 -20.91 -5.34
C HIS A 296 12.93 -21.80 -6.54
N SER A 297 12.07 -21.90 -7.56
CA SER A 297 12.39 -22.66 -8.77
C SER A 297 13.56 -22.06 -9.55
N ILE A 298 13.73 -20.73 -9.48
CA ILE A 298 14.90 -20.04 -10.01
C ILE A 298 16.13 -20.39 -9.17
N TYR A 299 16.01 -20.33 -7.83
CA TYR A 299 17.08 -20.65 -6.90
C TYR A 299 17.66 -22.06 -7.11
N GLU A 300 16.80 -23.08 -7.16
CA GLU A 300 17.23 -24.48 -7.37
C GLU A 300 17.89 -24.71 -8.74
N ARG A 301 17.57 -23.87 -9.73
CA ARG A 301 18.07 -23.99 -11.11
C ARG A 301 19.22 -23.02 -11.40
N ILE A 302 19.75 -22.30 -10.41
CA ILE A 302 20.83 -21.34 -10.59
C ILE A 302 22.04 -21.98 -11.28
N ASP A 303 22.42 -23.20 -10.92
CA ASP A 303 23.60 -23.85 -11.50
C ASP A 303 23.40 -24.14 -13.00
N LEU A 304 22.25 -24.71 -13.38
CA LEU A 304 21.89 -24.97 -14.78
C LEU A 304 21.70 -23.67 -15.60
N ILE A 305 21.12 -22.63 -14.98
CA ILE A 305 20.94 -21.33 -15.64
C ILE A 305 22.30 -20.63 -15.80
N SER A 306 23.21 -20.75 -14.83
CA SER A 306 24.55 -20.16 -14.89
C SER A 306 25.47 -20.84 -15.91
N GLU A 307 25.23 -22.12 -16.19
CA GLU A 307 25.89 -22.87 -17.26
C GLU A 307 25.40 -22.44 -18.65
N PHE A 308 24.13 -22.03 -18.79
CA PHE A 308 23.56 -21.52 -20.04
C PHE A 308 23.83 -20.01 -20.25
N LEU A 309 23.82 -19.23 -19.16
CA LEU A 309 24.19 -17.81 -19.09
C LEU A 309 25.62 -17.68 -18.55
N PHE A 310 26.59 -18.12 -19.36
CA PHE A 310 28.02 -17.97 -19.07
C PHE A 310 28.33 -16.53 -18.61
N HIS A 311 28.81 -16.40 -17.36
CA HIS A 311 29.40 -15.20 -16.72
C HIS A 311 28.49 -14.22 -15.95
N TRP A 312 27.18 -14.42 -15.85
CA TRP A 312 26.33 -13.44 -15.17
C TRP A 312 26.14 -13.76 -13.68
N GLU A 313 27.09 -13.31 -12.86
CA GLU A 313 27.07 -13.39 -11.39
C GLU A 313 25.76 -12.82 -10.78
N PHE A 314 25.09 -11.91 -11.50
CA PHE A 314 23.77 -11.36 -11.17
C PHE A 314 22.66 -12.41 -11.01
N ILE A 315 22.73 -13.56 -11.71
CA ILE A 315 21.69 -14.59 -11.62
C ILE A 315 21.71 -15.27 -10.24
N LYS A 316 22.90 -15.41 -9.65
CA LYS A 316 23.08 -16.03 -8.33
C LYS A 316 22.46 -15.18 -7.22
N SER A 317 22.45 -13.86 -7.37
CA SER A 317 21.79 -12.92 -6.46
C SER A 317 20.35 -12.60 -6.85
N MET A 318 19.82 -13.18 -7.93
CA MET A 318 18.47 -12.89 -8.44
C MET A 318 17.34 -13.26 -7.46
N PRO A 319 17.40 -14.36 -6.68
CA PRO A 319 16.41 -14.63 -5.63
C PRO A 319 16.44 -13.58 -4.51
N GLN A 320 17.65 -13.16 -4.08
CA GLN A 320 17.82 -12.07 -3.09
C GLN A 320 17.30 -10.74 -3.65
N PHE A 321 17.60 -10.44 -4.92
CA PHE A 321 17.13 -9.25 -5.60
C PHE A 321 15.61 -9.28 -5.76
N LEU A 322 15.00 -10.44 -6.03
CA LEU A 322 13.57 -10.62 -6.13
C LEU A 322 12.88 -10.48 -4.77
N SER A 323 13.44 -11.03 -3.68
CA SER A 323 12.93 -10.84 -2.32
C SER A 323 13.04 -9.37 -1.91
N PHE A 324 14.22 -8.75 -2.10
CA PHE A 324 14.42 -7.33 -1.85
C PHE A 324 13.49 -6.46 -2.70
N TYR A 325 13.32 -6.79 -3.98
CA TYR A 325 12.40 -6.12 -4.89
C TYR A 325 10.95 -6.25 -4.44
N LEU A 326 10.49 -7.44 -4.03
CA LEU A 326 9.14 -7.65 -3.52
C LEU A 326 8.92 -6.85 -2.22
N SER A 327 9.90 -6.85 -1.33
CA SER A 327 9.84 -6.13 -0.05
C SER A 327 9.93 -4.62 -0.21
N LEU A 328 10.80 -4.12 -1.10
CA LEU A 328 10.91 -2.72 -1.46
C LEU A 328 9.73 -2.24 -2.31
N ASN A 329 9.14 -3.12 -3.13
CA ASN A 329 7.87 -2.85 -3.80
C ASN A 329 6.78 -2.66 -2.76
N ILE A 330 6.59 -3.59 -1.82
CA ILE A 330 5.59 -3.44 -0.76
C ILE A 330 5.84 -2.16 0.06
N ALA A 331 7.09 -1.80 0.37
CA ALA A 331 7.43 -0.64 1.17
C ALA A 331 7.31 0.71 0.43
N ILE A 332 7.97 0.87 -0.72
CA ILE A 332 8.02 2.12 -1.49
C ILE A 332 6.75 2.30 -2.31
N VAL A 333 6.24 1.22 -2.92
CA VAL A 333 4.93 1.26 -3.57
C VAL A 333 3.89 1.46 -2.48
N GLY A 334 3.84 0.69 -1.39
CA GLY A 334 2.83 0.87 -0.33
C GLY A 334 2.65 2.31 0.18
N LEU A 335 3.76 3.04 0.44
CA LEU A 335 3.71 4.40 0.98
C LEU A 335 3.45 5.49 -0.09
N ALA A 336 4.09 5.43 -1.26
CA ALA A 336 3.89 6.43 -2.32
C ALA A 336 2.60 6.19 -3.12
N PHE A 337 2.13 4.95 -3.16
CA PHE A 337 1.00 4.51 -3.97
C PHE A 337 -0.36 4.97 -3.43
N ILE A 338 -0.48 5.28 -2.13
CA ILE A 338 -1.71 5.88 -1.60
C ILE A 338 -2.05 7.17 -2.36
N PHE A 339 -1.07 7.99 -2.72
CA PHE A 339 -1.31 9.22 -3.49
C PHE A 339 -1.71 8.97 -4.94
N GLU A 340 -1.13 7.95 -5.58
CA GLU A 340 -1.54 7.53 -6.93
C GLU A 340 -2.96 6.95 -6.92
N LEU A 341 -3.30 6.14 -5.91
CA LEU A 341 -4.65 5.62 -5.71
C LEU A 341 -5.65 6.73 -5.44
N THR A 342 -5.34 7.68 -4.57
CA THR A 342 -6.21 8.83 -4.28
C THR A 342 -6.48 9.63 -5.56
N ARG A 343 -5.45 9.93 -6.35
CA ARG A 343 -5.58 10.62 -7.64
C ARG A 343 -6.47 9.85 -8.60
N ASN A 344 -6.26 8.56 -8.73
CA ASN A 344 -7.02 7.69 -9.62
C ASN A 344 -8.48 7.48 -9.16
N LEU A 345 -8.73 7.47 -7.85
CA LEU A 345 -10.06 7.40 -7.26
C LEU A 345 -10.86 8.69 -7.54
N ILE A 346 -10.23 9.85 -7.36
CA ILE A 346 -10.83 11.17 -7.62
C ILE A 346 -11.06 11.40 -9.13
N LEU A 347 -10.14 10.91 -9.97
CA LEU A 347 -10.31 10.94 -11.42
C LEU A 347 -11.56 10.16 -11.88
N GLY A 348 -11.99 9.18 -11.08
CA GLY A 348 -13.06 8.27 -11.46
C GLY A 348 -12.57 7.11 -12.32
N GLY A 349 -11.27 6.78 -12.31
CA GLY A 349 -10.67 5.72 -13.12
C GLY A 349 -11.35 4.35 -12.97
N GLN A 350 -12.04 4.12 -11.85
CA GLN A 350 -12.85 2.91 -11.59
C GLN A 350 -14.11 2.80 -12.45
N THR A 351 -14.67 3.94 -12.87
CA THR A 351 -15.97 3.99 -13.58
C THR A 351 -15.84 3.64 -15.06
N PHE A 352 -14.71 3.99 -15.69
CA PHE A 352 -14.45 3.73 -17.10
C PHE A 352 -13.28 2.77 -17.34
N GLY A 353 -12.36 2.62 -16.37
CA GLY A 353 -11.14 1.79 -16.47
C GLY A 353 -11.34 0.28 -16.29
N GLY A 354 -12.45 -0.14 -15.68
CA GLY A 354 -12.67 -1.53 -15.29
C GLY A 354 -14.08 -1.82 -14.79
N MET A 355 -14.25 -3.03 -14.27
CA MET A 355 -15.52 -3.52 -13.71
C MET A 355 -15.32 -3.88 -12.23
N PHE A 356 -16.39 -3.79 -11.42
CA PHE A 356 -16.37 -4.08 -9.98
C PHE A 356 -15.48 -3.16 -9.11
N GLY A 357 -15.05 -2.02 -9.64
CA GLY A 357 -14.36 -0.98 -8.86
C GLY A 357 -15.21 -0.43 -7.72
N VAL A 358 -14.58 0.30 -6.79
CA VAL A 358 -15.28 1.01 -5.71
C VAL A 358 -15.50 2.46 -6.14
N THR A 359 -16.75 2.89 -6.15
CA THR A 359 -17.14 4.26 -6.48
C THR A 359 -17.94 4.83 -5.32
N LEU A 360 -17.37 5.77 -4.58
CA LEU A 360 -18.04 6.39 -3.42
C LEU A 360 -18.99 7.49 -3.87
N ASP A 361 -18.48 8.43 -4.67
CA ASP A 361 -19.21 9.57 -5.19
C ASP A 361 -19.20 9.55 -6.72
N THR A 362 -20.19 10.20 -7.33
CA THR A 362 -20.20 10.40 -8.79
C THR A 362 -19.17 11.45 -9.19
N PRO A 363 -18.58 11.39 -10.40
CA PRO A 363 -17.67 12.45 -10.86
C PRO A 363 -18.26 13.86 -10.70
N ARG A 364 -19.57 14.00 -10.96
CA ARG A 364 -20.31 15.28 -10.84
C ARG A 364 -20.27 15.86 -9.44
N GLU A 365 -20.58 15.04 -8.43
CA GLU A 365 -20.50 15.44 -7.04
C GLU A 365 -19.07 15.81 -6.65
N ILE A 366 -18.06 15.06 -7.11
CA ILE A 366 -16.65 15.35 -6.79
C ILE A 366 -16.22 16.72 -7.33
N ARG A 367 -16.71 17.15 -8.50
CA ARG A 367 -16.41 18.50 -9.01
C ARG A 367 -17.14 19.60 -8.26
N THR A 368 -18.41 19.38 -7.91
CA THR A 368 -19.26 20.47 -7.39
C THR A 368 -19.22 20.59 -5.87
N GLU A 369 -18.93 19.50 -5.15
CA GLU A 369 -19.00 19.44 -3.69
C GLU A 369 -17.63 19.17 -3.07
N GLU A 370 -17.12 20.14 -2.30
CA GLU A 370 -15.94 19.95 -1.46
C GLU A 370 -16.10 18.77 -0.48
N ALA A 371 -17.33 18.54 0.01
CA ALA A 371 -17.63 17.42 0.89
C ALA A 371 -17.41 16.06 0.21
N ALA A 372 -17.68 15.93 -1.10
CA ALA A 372 -17.44 14.71 -1.86
C ALA A 372 -15.95 14.49 -2.11
N GLN A 373 -15.21 15.55 -2.46
CA GLN A 373 -13.74 15.51 -2.57
C GLN A 373 -13.11 15.05 -1.25
N GLY A 374 -13.54 15.65 -0.14
CA GLY A 374 -13.03 15.32 1.18
C GLY A 374 -13.36 13.89 1.62
N ARG A 375 -14.53 13.34 1.23
CA ARG A 375 -14.87 11.93 1.48
C ARG A 375 -13.93 10.97 0.76
N GLN A 376 -13.63 11.20 -0.53
CA GLN A 376 -12.74 10.37 -1.32
C GLN A 376 -11.32 10.37 -0.76
N ILE A 377 -10.80 11.56 -0.45
CA ILE A 377 -9.45 11.73 0.12
C ILE A 377 -9.37 11.08 1.50
N SER A 378 -10.35 11.36 2.38
CA SER A 378 -10.42 10.78 3.72
C SER A 378 -10.49 9.25 3.66
N PHE A 379 -11.32 8.69 2.77
CA PHE A 379 -11.40 7.25 2.56
C PHE A 379 -10.06 6.66 2.10
N ALA A 380 -9.36 7.31 1.16
CA ALA A 380 -8.11 6.77 0.67
C ALA A 380 -7.01 6.78 1.75
N PHE A 381 -6.88 7.86 2.52
CA PHE A 381 -5.86 7.92 3.58
C PHE A 381 -6.25 7.11 4.82
N ALA A 382 -7.47 7.26 5.35
CA ALA A 382 -7.91 6.51 6.53
C ALA A 382 -8.05 5.03 6.22
N GLY A 383 -8.61 4.72 5.05
CA GLY A 383 -8.88 3.36 4.62
C GLY A 383 -7.61 2.59 4.29
N PHE A 384 -6.66 3.13 3.52
CA PHE A 384 -5.50 2.34 3.09
C PHE A 384 -4.29 2.40 4.04
N SER A 385 -4.17 3.43 4.88
CA SER A 385 -3.00 3.61 5.76
C SER A 385 -2.74 2.42 6.68
N GLY A 386 -3.77 1.93 7.39
CA GLY A 386 -3.63 0.81 8.32
C GLY A 386 -3.13 -0.47 7.64
N TYR A 387 -3.68 -0.81 6.46
CA TYR A 387 -3.26 -2.00 5.71
C TYR A 387 -1.82 -1.88 5.20
N THR A 388 -1.46 -0.74 4.63
CA THR A 388 -0.10 -0.48 4.17
C THR A 388 0.92 -0.60 5.30
N VAL A 389 0.63 0.01 6.46
CA VAL A 389 1.52 -0.02 7.62
C VAL A 389 1.63 -1.44 8.18
N LEU A 390 0.52 -2.17 8.27
CA LEU A 390 0.53 -3.58 8.70
C LEU A 390 1.40 -4.44 7.78
N LEU A 391 1.21 -4.33 6.47
CA LEU A 391 2.02 -5.07 5.49
C LEU A 391 3.51 -4.74 5.63
N LEU A 392 3.85 -3.46 5.81
CA LEU A 392 5.24 -3.06 5.97
C LEU A 392 5.86 -3.72 7.20
N ILE A 393 5.15 -3.75 8.32
CA ILE A 393 5.63 -4.39 9.55
C ILE A 393 5.77 -5.90 9.36
N LEU A 394 4.80 -6.55 8.74
CA LEU A 394 4.87 -7.98 8.42
C LEU A 394 6.06 -8.30 7.51
N VAL A 395 6.38 -7.42 6.55
CA VAL A 395 7.57 -7.52 5.71
C VAL A 395 8.85 -7.30 6.53
N CYS A 396 8.87 -6.33 7.45
CA CYS A 396 10.02 -6.14 8.34
C CYS A 396 10.28 -7.36 9.23
N TYR A 397 9.25 -7.97 9.81
CA TYR A 397 9.38 -9.21 10.58
C TYR A 397 9.76 -10.43 9.73
N LYS A 398 9.42 -10.42 8.43
CA LYS A 398 9.84 -11.43 7.45
C LYS A 398 11.32 -11.28 7.08
N GLU A 399 11.75 -10.10 6.64
CA GLU A 399 13.10 -9.88 6.09
C GLU A 399 14.16 -9.64 7.16
N PHE A 400 13.79 -8.96 8.24
CA PHE A 400 14.71 -8.49 9.29
C PHE A 400 14.36 -9.11 10.64
N GLY A 401 13.83 -10.33 10.63
CA GLY A 401 13.34 -11.01 11.83
C GLY A 401 14.31 -11.00 13.02
N ASP A 402 15.61 -11.13 12.76
CA ASP A 402 16.66 -11.15 13.78
C ASP A 402 16.94 -9.78 14.42
N LEU A 403 16.62 -8.71 13.70
CA LEU A 403 16.77 -7.33 14.13
C LEU A 403 15.49 -6.78 14.77
N MET A 404 14.33 -7.41 14.54
CA MET A 404 13.05 -6.89 15.01
C MET A 404 12.83 -7.16 16.50
N PRO A 405 12.17 -6.23 17.23
CA PRO A 405 11.89 -6.39 18.65
C PRO A 405 10.87 -7.52 18.87
N PHE A 406 10.93 -8.14 20.05
CA PHE A 406 10.00 -9.20 20.49
C PHE A 406 10.01 -10.50 19.68
N THR A 407 10.92 -10.69 18.72
CA THR A 407 11.00 -11.93 17.91
C THR A 407 11.09 -13.19 18.78
N THR A 408 11.95 -13.21 19.79
CA THR A 408 12.08 -14.36 20.70
C THR A 408 10.79 -14.63 21.49
N SER A 409 10.05 -13.57 21.85
CA SER A 409 8.74 -13.69 22.53
C SER A 409 7.67 -14.26 21.61
N LEU A 410 7.71 -13.91 20.33
CA LEU A 410 6.84 -14.46 19.29
C LEU A 410 7.14 -15.95 19.06
N GLU A 411 8.41 -16.31 18.92
CA GLU A 411 8.84 -17.71 18.73
C GLU A 411 8.44 -18.59 19.92
N ASN A 412 8.56 -18.09 21.15
CA ASN A 412 8.09 -18.78 22.36
C ASN A 412 6.56 -19.02 22.37
N LYS A 413 5.79 -18.24 21.59
CA LYS A 413 4.34 -18.41 21.40
C LYS A 413 4.00 -19.24 20.16
N GLY A 414 4.99 -19.85 19.51
CA GLY A 414 4.83 -20.68 18.31
C GLY A 414 4.90 -19.91 16.99
N PHE A 415 5.15 -18.60 17.00
CA PHE A 415 5.42 -17.82 15.78
C PHE A 415 6.87 -18.01 15.33
N ASN A 416 7.20 -19.24 14.93
CA ASN A 416 8.49 -19.55 14.32
C ASN A 416 8.66 -18.79 12.99
N GLU A 417 9.88 -18.72 12.47
CA GLU A 417 10.20 -18.04 11.21
C GLU A 417 9.27 -18.44 10.06
N GLU A 418 9.01 -19.74 9.88
CA GLU A 418 8.07 -20.25 8.88
C GLU A 418 6.64 -19.69 9.05
N MET A 419 6.15 -19.58 10.28
CA MET A 419 4.82 -19.04 10.56
C MET A 419 4.75 -17.53 10.32
N ARG A 420 5.83 -16.79 10.62
CA ARG A 420 5.96 -15.36 10.28
C ARG A 420 5.92 -15.17 8.76
N LEU A 421 6.67 -15.99 8.03
CA LEU A 421 6.68 -16.00 6.57
C LEU A 421 5.29 -16.31 6.00
N LEU A 422 4.68 -17.40 6.45
CA LEU A 422 3.37 -17.84 6.00
C LEU A 422 2.31 -16.76 6.25
N ALA A 423 2.29 -16.15 7.43
CA ALA A 423 1.35 -15.06 7.75
C ALA A 423 1.49 -13.89 6.76
N THR A 424 2.71 -13.41 6.52
CA THR A 424 2.97 -12.33 5.55
C THR A 424 2.50 -12.71 4.14
N TRP A 425 2.79 -13.94 3.70
CA TRP A 425 2.35 -14.43 2.41
C TRP A 425 0.83 -14.58 2.30
N MET A 426 0.13 -14.97 3.37
CA MET A 426 -1.34 -15.04 3.38
C MET A 426 -1.97 -13.66 3.15
N PHE A 427 -1.46 -12.61 3.79
CA PHE A 427 -1.90 -11.23 3.54
C PHE A 427 -1.69 -10.79 2.10
N ILE A 428 -0.51 -11.07 1.55
CA ILE A 428 -0.19 -10.78 0.16
C ILE A 428 -1.12 -11.56 -0.79
N ALA A 429 -1.32 -12.85 -0.55
CA ALA A 429 -2.14 -13.73 -1.39
C ALA A 429 -3.61 -13.33 -1.41
N VAL A 430 -4.20 -12.97 -0.26
CA VAL A 430 -5.61 -12.51 -0.22
C VAL A 430 -5.77 -11.20 -0.99
N GLY A 431 -4.87 -10.22 -0.80
CA GLY A 431 -4.88 -8.98 -1.57
C GLY A 431 -4.73 -9.22 -3.07
N ASN A 432 -3.80 -10.09 -3.45
CA ASN A 432 -3.55 -10.49 -4.83
C ASN A 432 -4.72 -11.24 -5.45
N ALA A 433 -5.46 -12.06 -4.69
CA ALA A 433 -6.64 -12.76 -5.16
C ALA A 433 -7.77 -11.78 -5.51
N VAL A 434 -8.03 -10.80 -4.64
CA VAL A 434 -9.03 -9.76 -4.92
C VAL A 434 -8.61 -8.92 -6.13
N PHE A 435 -7.34 -8.52 -6.19
CA PHE A 435 -6.79 -7.78 -7.33
C PHE A 435 -6.93 -8.57 -8.64
N LEU A 436 -6.52 -9.84 -8.67
CA LEU A 436 -6.59 -10.66 -9.89
C LEU A 436 -8.03 -10.88 -10.34
N PHE A 437 -8.94 -11.13 -9.40
CA PHE A 437 -10.36 -11.28 -9.72
C PHE A 437 -10.92 -10.02 -10.40
N THR A 438 -10.69 -8.84 -9.84
CA THR A 438 -11.18 -7.58 -10.42
C THR A 438 -10.46 -7.19 -11.69
N TRP A 439 -9.14 -7.42 -11.75
CA TRP A 439 -8.32 -7.20 -12.93
C TRP A 439 -8.78 -8.05 -14.10
N LEU A 440 -8.99 -9.36 -13.91
CA LEU A 440 -9.39 -10.30 -14.97
C LEU A 440 -10.73 -9.89 -15.60
N LEU A 441 -11.69 -9.47 -14.77
CA LEU A 441 -12.95 -8.91 -15.25
C LEU A 441 -12.72 -7.58 -15.99
N SER A 442 -11.79 -6.76 -15.52
CA SER A 442 -11.52 -5.44 -16.10
C SER A 442 -10.73 -5.48 -17.41
N ILE A 443 -10.00 -6.55 -17.74
CA ILE A 443 -9.25 -6.68 -19.01
C ILE A 443 -10.14 -6.41 -20.24
N ALA A 444 -11.41 -6.83 -20.19
CA ALA A 444 -12.37 -6.59 -21.26
C ALA A 444 -12.58 -5.10 -21.59
N LYS A 445 -12.34 -4.20 -20.63
CA LYS A 445 -12.45 -2.74 -20.81
C LYS A 445 -11.20 -2.10 -21.39
N LEU A 446 -10.10 -2.83 -21.56
CA LEU A 446 -8.86 -2.30 -22.13
C LEU A 446 -9.04 -1.81 -23.58
N SER A 447 -9.85 -2.51 -24.38
CA SER A 447 -10.10 -2.11 -25.78
C SER A 447 -10.91 -0.80 -25.88
N PRO A 448 -12.08 -0.66 -25.22
CA PRO A 448 -12.79 0.62 -25.14
C PRO A 448 -11.93 1.77 -24.62
N LEU A 449 -11.10 1.54 -23.58
CA LEU A 449 -10.24 2.57 -22.99
C LEU A 449 -9.23 3.18 -23.97
N ARG A 450 -8.78 2.42 -24.98
CA ARG A 450 -7.87 2.97 -26.01
C ARG A 450 -8.58 3.95 -26.93
N GLN A 451 -9.90 3.88 -27.04
CA GLN A 451 -10.73 4.74 -27.87
C GLN A 451 -11.14 6.03 -27.14
N ILE A 452 -11.09 6.02 -25.80
CA ILE A 452 -11.42 7.18 -24.98
C ILE A 452 -10.43 8.33 -25.21
N ARG A 453 -10.98 9.50 -25.54
CA ARG A 453 -10.25 10.76 -25.64
C ARG A 453 -10.48 11.58 -24.38
N PHE A 454 -9.40 12.08 -23.82
CA PHE A 454 -9.45 12.99 -22.68
C PHE A 454 -9.08 14.39 -23.14
N ASP A 455 -10.00 15.33 -22.97
CA ASP A 455 -9.73 16.76 -23.14
C ASP A 455 -9.13 17.29 -21.83
N LEU A 456 -7.84 17.62 -21.86
CA LEU A 456 -7.05 17.98 -20.68
C LEU A 456 -7.09 19.48 -20.36
N ASP A 457 -7.45 20.31 -21.34
CA ASP A 457 -7.43 21.78 -21.23
C ASP A 457 -8.78 22.40 -21.72
N PRO A 458 -9.94 21.98 -21.17
CA PRO A 458 -11.25 22.47 -21.63
C PRO A 458 -11.47 23.97 -21.34
N GLU A 459 -10.79 24.50 -20.31
CA GLU A 459 -10.87 25.93 -19.96
C GLU A 459 -10.12 26.81 -20.96
N GLU A 460 -8.91 26.44 -21.37
CA GLU A 460 -8.17 27.17 -22.42
C GLU A 460 -8.94 27.16 -23.75
N ARG A 461 -9.64 26.06 -24.06
CA ARG A 461 -10.46 25.94 -25.27
C ARG A 461 -11.69 26.84 -25.22
N ARG A 462 -12.28 27.05 -24.04
CA ARG A 462 -13.44 27.94 -23.85
C ARG A 462 -13.03 29.41 -23.81
N GLU A 463 -11.88 29.73 -23.23
CA GLU A 463 -11.31 31.09 -23.28
C GLU A 463 -10.87 31.50 -24.70
N GLY A 464 -10.29 30.56 -25.46
CA GLY A 464 -9.92 30.79 -26.86
C GLY A 464 -11.08 30.79 -27.86
N ALA A 465 -12.28 30.36 -27.46
CA ALA A 465 -13.51 30.44 -28.27
C ALA A 465 -14.36 31.68 -27.96
N VAL A 466 -13.96 32.47 -26.95
CA VAL A 466 -14.62 33.72 -26.53
C VAL A 466 -13.75 34.96 -26.87
N MET A 467 -12.62 34.76 -27.55
CA MET A 467 -11.88 35.79 -28.30
C MET A 467 -12.19 35.65 -29.79
#